data_AF-A0A919IBI4-F1
#
_entry.id   AF-A0A919IBI4-F1
#
_cell.length_a   1.000
_cell.length_b   1.000
_cell.length_c   1.000
_cell.angle_alpha   90.00
_cell.angle_beta   90.00
_cell.angle_gamma   90.00
#
_symmetry.space_group_name_H-M   'P 1'
#
loop_
_entity.id
_entity.type
_entity.pdbx_description
1 polymer ?
#
loop_
_entity_poly.entity_id
_entity_poly.type
_entity_poly.pdbx_seq_one_letter_code
_entity_poly.pdbx_strand_id
1 'polypeptide(L)'
;MDIRNSGTGWLVMWLEPLGEDRWLRPGEKFRVQDDYDGEEAPFTVDFWADVADRAAGIEHVAVWIEYGDCHATVTDETGAVIACGHQRPTGVDHEWADARAA
;
A
#
# COMPACT_ATOMS: atom_id res chain seq x y z
N MET A 1 5.73 -10.82 1.87
CA MET A 1 6.47 -10.02 0.85
C MET A 1 6.97 -8.70 1.43
N ASP A 2 8.16 -8.21 1.03
CA ASP A 2 8.67 -6.89 1.42
C ASP A 2 8.40 -5.83 0.34
N ILE A 3 7.87 -4.67 0.74
CA ILE A 3 7.69 -3.48 -0.10
C ILE A 3 8.58 -2.37 0.43
N ARG A 4 9.41 -1.79 -0.44
CA ARG A 4 10.37 -0.74 -0.05
C ARG A 4 10.23 0.47 -0.96
N ASN A 5 10.09 1.64 -0.37
CA ASN A 5 10.21 2.89 -1.12
C ASN A 5 11.69 3.24 -1.29
N SER A 6 12.27 2.89 -2.44
CA SER A 6 13.64 3.30 -2.82
C SER A 6 13.67 4.58 -3.66
N GLY A 7 12.52 5.21 -3.87
CA GLY A 7 12.39 6.48 -4.59
C GLY A 7 12.69 7.69 -3.70
N THR A 8 12.49 8.88 -4.27
CA THR A 8 12.71 10.16 -3.60
C THR A 8 11.41 10.84 -3.13
N GLY A 9 10.26 10.33 -3.56
CA GLY A 9 8.93 10.82 -3.23
C GLY A 9 8.14 9.83 -2.36
N TRP A 10 6.84 10.07 -2.23
CA TRP A 10 5.93 9.14 -1.56
C TRP A 10 5.68 7.91 -2.44
N LEU A 11 5.55 6.75 -1.79
CA LEU A 11 5.02 5.54 -2.41
C LEU A 11 3.75 5.15 -1.65
N VAL A 12 2.64 5.08 -2.36
CA VAL A 12 1.38 4.56 -1.82
C VAL A 12 1.32 3.08 -2.16
N MET A 13 1.31 2.24 -1.11
CA MET A 13 1.05 0.81 -1.25
C MET A 13 -0.43 0.55 -0.98
N TRP A 14 -1.15 0.15 -2.02
CA TRP A 14 -2.51 -0.37 -1.94
C TRP A 14 -2.46 -1.88 -1.65
N LEU A 15 -3.27 -2.33 -0.69
CA LEU A 15 -3.52 -3.72 -0.39
C LEU A 15 -4.91 -4.07 -0.93
N GLU A 16 -4.92 -4.88 -1.98
CA GLU A 16 -6.10 -5.27 -2.71
C GLU A 16 -6.46 -6.74 -2.40
N PRO A 17 -7.76 -7.09 -2.37
CA PRO A 17 -8.92 -6.34 -2.88
C PRO A 17 -9.63 -5.42 -1.87
N LEU A 18 -9.00 -5.15 -0.71
CA LEU A 18 -9.65 -4.37 0.36
C LEU A 18 -9.64 -2.85 0.10
N GLY A 19 -8.90 -2.36 -0.89
CA GLY A 19 -8.71 -0.93 -1.13
C GLY A 19 -8.05 -0.20 0.05
N GLU A 20 -7.17 -0.88 0.81
CA GLU A 20 -6.45 -0.26 1.92
C GLU A 20 -5.11 0.31 1.46
N ASP A 21 -4.82 1.58 1.73
CA ASP A 21 -3.51 2.17 1.42
C ASP A 21 -2.64 2.41 2.65
N ARG A 22 -1.32 2.41 2.41
CA ARG A 22 -0.27 2.79 3.36
C ARG A 22 0.77 3.62 2.63
N TRP A 23 1.14 4.76 3.20
CA TRP A 23 2.04 5.72 2.57
C TRP A 23 3.45 5.57 3.15
N LEU A 24 4.41 5.28 2.26
CA LEU A 24 5.80 5.08 2.61
C LEU A 24 6.62 6.32 2.25
N ARG A 25 7.38 6.84 3.21
CA ARG A 25 8.44 7.83 2.97
C ARG A 25 9.60 7.20 2.19
N PRO A 26 10.43 8.02 1.52
CA PRO A 26 11.71 7.57 1.00
C PRO A 26 12.52 6.79 2.05
N GLY A 27 12.91 5.56 1.71
CA GLY A 27 13.68 4.67 2.57
C GLY A 27 12.86 3.73 3.46
N GLU A 28 11.57 3.97 3.65
CA GLU A 28 10.73 3.09 4.47
C GLU A 28 10.46 1.73 3.79
N LYS A 29 10.20 0.72 4.63
CA LYS A 29 9.90 -0.65 4.23
C LYS A 29 8.74 -1.20 5.05
N PHE A 30 7.78 -1.82 4.37
CA PHE A 30 6.75 -2.64 4.98
C PHE A 30 6.89 -4.10 4.57
N ARG A 31 6.33 -4.98 5.38
CA ARG A 31 6.18 -6.40 5.10
C ARG A 31 4.69 -6.75 5.10
N VAL A 32 4.21 -7.27 3.98
CA VAL A 32 2.90 -7.91 3.88
C VAL A 32 3.07 -9.37 4.29
N GLN A 33 2.34 -9.80 5.31
CA GLN A 33 2.37 -11.14 5.88
C GLN A 33 1.08 -11.88 5.53
N ASP A 34 1.24 -13.01 4.86
CA ASP A 34 0.19 -14.00 4.61
C ASP A 34 0.62 -15.35 5.20
N ASP A 35 -0.36 -16.22 5.43
CA ASP A 35 -0.17 -17.59 5.93
C ASP A 35 -0.41 -18.65 4.84
N TYR A 36 -0.43 -18.24 3.56
CA TYR A 36 -0.69 -19.16 2.45
C TYR A 36 0.49 -20.13 2.25
N ASP A 37 0.17 -21.42 2.16
CA ASP A 37 1.13 -22.52 2.05
C ASP A 37 1.05 -23.30 0.74
N GLY A 38 0.29 -22.79 -0.24
CA GLY A 38 0.17 -23.37 -1.58
C GLY A 38 1.40 -23.16 -2.47
N GLU A 39 1.35 -23.73 -3.67
CA GLU A 39 2.47 -23.65 -4.63
C GLU A 39 2.43 -22.38 -5.47
N GLU A 40 1.26 -21.76 -5.58
CA GLU A 40 1.01 -20.53 -6.32
C GLU A 40 1.63 -19.31 -5.63
N ALA A 41 1.90 -18.25 -6.39
CA ALA A 41 2.33 -16.99 -5.79
C ALA A 41 1.13 -16.33 -5.09
N PRO A 42 1.18 -16.05 -3.77
CA PRO A 42 0.04 -15.46 -3.04
C PRO A 42 -0.26 -14.02 -3.44
N PHE A 43 0.69 -13.35 -4.11
CA PHE A 43 0.57 -11.94 -4.48
C PHE A 43 0.83 -11.69 -5.95
N THR A 44 0.04 -10.78 -6.53
CA THR A 44 0.38 -10.03 -7.75
C THR A 44 0.73 -8.61 -7.37
N VAL A 45 1.67 -8.00 -8.10
CA VAL A 45 2.10 -6.62 -7.85
C VAL A 45 1.96 -5.80 -9.12
N ASP A 46 1.14 -4.74 -9.06
CA ASP A 46 0.96 -3.79 -10.14
C ASP A 46 1.54 -2.43 -9.78
N PHE A 47 2.32 -1.85 -10.70
CA PHE A 47 2.82 -0.50 -10.58
C PHE A 47 2.08 0.39 -11.56
N TRP A 48 1.62 1.54 -11.08
CA TRP A 48 1.00 2.54 -11.95
C TRP A 48 1.36 3.95 -11.49
N ALA A 49 1.29 4.88 -12.42
CA ALA A 49 1.56 6.28 -12.19
C ALA A 49 0.48 7.11 -12.87
N ASP A 50 -0.19 7.96 -12.10
CA ASP A 50 -0.98 9.06 -12.64
C ASP A 50 -0.08 10.29 -12.86
N VAL A 51 -0.40 11.10 -13.88
CA VAL A 51 0.42 12.26 -14.25
C VAL A 51 0.41 13.33 -13.15
N ALA A 52 -0.74 13.57 -12.52
CA ALA A 52 -0.88 14.55 -11.46
C ALA A 52 -0.19 14.06 -10.18
N ASP A 53 -0.40 12.80 -9.81
CA ASP A 53 0.25 12.19 -8.64
C ASP A 53 1.77 12.18 -8.79
N ARG A 54 2.28 11.81 -9.97
CA ARG A 54 3.71 11.84 -10.25
C ARG A 54 4.28 13.26 -10.21
N ALA A 55 3.53 14.26 -10.68
CA ALA A 55 3.93 15.66 -10.55
C ALA A 55 3.95 16.13 -9.09
N ALA A 56 3.12 15.55 -8.23
CA ALA A 56 3.13 15.74 -6.78
C ALA A 56 4.20 14.90 -6.06
N GLY A 57 4.97 14.08 -6.78
CA GLY A 57 6.00 13.21 -6.21
C GLY A 57 5.42 11.98 -5.51
N ILE A 58 4.27 11.49 -5.98
CA ILE A 58 3.58 10.30 -5.47
C ILE A 58 3.63 9.22 -6.56
N GLU A 59 3.99 8.00 -6.16
CA GLU A 59 3.95 6.81 -7.00
C GLU A 59 3.08 5.75 -6.33
N HIS A 60 2.55 4.82 -7.11
CA HIS A 60 1.62 3.80 -6.61
C HIS A 60 2.08 2.39 -6.92
N VAL A 61 1.88 1.51 -5.93
CA VAL A 61 1.95 0.07 -6.10
C VAL A 61 0.69 -0.55 -5.51
N ALA A 62 0.08 -1.49 -6.22
CA ALA A 62 -0.98 -2.34 -5.70
C ALA A 62 -0.41 -3.74 -5.45
N VAL A 63 -0.64 -4.25 -4.25
CA VAL A 63 -0.38 -5.62 -3.86
C VAL A 63 -1.72 -6.33 -3.78
N TRP A 64 -2.00 -7.15 -4.78
CA TRP A 64 -3.18 -8.01 -4.82
C TRP A 64 -2.89 -9.30 -4.06
N ILE A 65 -3.77 -9.67 -3.14
CA ILE A 65 -3.78 -10.98 -2.50
C ILE A 65 -4.61 -11.91 -3.39
N GLU A 66 -3.93 -12.77 -4.14
CA GLU A 66 -4.55 -13.73 -5.05
C GLU A 66 -4.99 -15.00 -4.30
N TYR A 67 -4.21 -15.39 -3.29
CA TYR A 67 -4.44 -16.57 -2.46
C TYR A 67 -4.10 -16.30 -0.99
N GLY A 68 -4.78 -16.98 -0.07
CA GLY A 68 -4.67 -16.76 1.38
C GLY A 68 -5.76 -15.83 1.94
N ASP A 69 -5.53 -15.31 3.15
CA ASP A 69 -6.42 -14.33 3.78
C ASP A 69 -6.25 -12.94 3.15
N CYS A 70 -7.34 -12.38 2.61
CA CYS A 70 -7.34 -11.02 2.06
C CYS A 70 -7.13 -9.94 3.15
N HIS A 71 -7.23 -10.29 4.42
CA HIS A 71 -6.90 -9.45 5.57
C HIS A 71 -5.45 -9.63 6.05
N ALA A 72 -4.52 -9.84 5.11
CA ALA A 72 -3.08 -9.96 5.37
C ALA A 72 -2.57 -8.84 6.29
N THR A 73 -1.71 -9.19 7.23
CA THR A 73 -1.14 -8.21 8.18
C THR A 73 0.02 -7.47 7.53
N VAL A 74 0.04 -6.14 7.63
CA VAL A 74 1.17 -5.33 7.19
C VAL A 74 1.96 -4.86 8.40
N THR A 75 3.27 -5.08 8.41
CA THR A 75 4.15 -4.66 9.51
C THR A 75 5.32 -3.79 9.04
N ASP A 76 5.89 -3.00 9.94
CA ASP A 76 7.21 -2.38 9.74
C ASP A 76 8.36 -3.39 9.95
N GLU A 77 9.60 -2.89 9.90
CA GLU A 77 10.81 -3.69 10.11
C GLU A 77 10.99 -4.21 11.54
N THR A 78 10.31 -3.60 12.52
CA THR A 78 10.30 -4.04 13.92
C THR A 78 9.21 -5.08 14.19
N GLY A 79 8.30 -5.30 13.24
CA GLY A 79 7.15 -6.17 13.36
C GLY A 79 5.90 -5.47 13.89
N ALA A 80 5.90 -4.14 14.05
CA ALA A 80 4.71 -3.40 14.47
C ALA A 80 3.69 -3.33 13.34
N VAL A 81 2.41 -3.54 13.65
CA VAL A 81 1.32 -3.52 12.66
C VAL A 81 1.07 -2.11 12.16
N ILE A 82 0.98 -1.97 10.84
CA ILE A 82 0.69 -0.74 10.13
C ILE A 82 -0.76 -0.78 9.64
N ALA A 83 -1.57 0.14 10.15
CA ALA A 83 -2.98 0.27 9.77
C ALA A 83 -3.14 0.93 8.39
N CYS A 84 -4.30 0.71 7.76
CA CYS A 84 -4.74 1.48 6.60
C CYS A 84 -4.72 2.99 6.91
N GLY A 85 -4.35 3.81 5.93
CA GLY A 85 -4.20 5.25 6.04
C GLY A 85 -2.91 5.68 6.76
N HIS A 86 -1.99 4.77 7.07
CA HIS A 86 -0.71 5.12 7.68
C HIS A 86 0.01 6.22 6.87
N GLN A 87 0.30 7.33 7.53
CA GLN A 87 0.92 8.54 6.96
C GLN A 87 0.17 9.16 5.76
N ARG A 88 -1.09 8.79 5.51
CA ARG A 88 -1.91 9.46 4.49
C ARG A 88 -1.99 10.96 4.82
N PRO A 89 -1.69 11.85 3.86
CA PRO A 89 -1.85 13.28 4.10
C PRO A 89 -3.32 13.63 4.41
N THR A 90 -3.53 14.46 5.42
CA THR A 90 -4.87 14.86 5.86
C THR A 90 -5.70 15.54 4.77
N GLY A 91 -5.06 16.24 3.83
CA GLY A 91 -5.75 16.82 2.67
C GLY A 91 -6.36 15.76 1.75
N VAL A 92 -5.68 14.62 1.57
CA VAL A 92 -6.15 13.49 0.76
C VAL A 92 -7.29 12.76 1.46
N ASP A 93 -7.17 12.55 2.78
CA ASP A 93 -8.25 11.97 3.59
C ASP A 93 -9.57 12.73 3.43
N HIS A 94 -9.52 14.07 3.48
CA HIS A 94 -10.70 14.90 3.32
C HIS A 94 -11.27 14.80 1.90
N GLU A 95 -10.43 14.91 0.87
CA GLU A 95 -10.87 14.82 -0.52
C GLU A 95 -11.58 13.49 -0.82
N TRP A 96 -11.02 12.37 -0.35
CA TRP A 96 -11.62 11.05 -0.57
C TRP A 96 -12.87 10.82 0.27
N ALA A 97 -12.93 11.37 1.48
CA ALA A 97 -14.16 11.35 2.29
C ALA A 97 -15.29 12.09 1.58
N ASP A 98 -15.01 13.27 1.02
CA ASP A 98 -15.97 14.07 0.26
C ASP A 98 -16.43 13.34 -1.01
N ALA A 99 -15.50 12.72 -1.76
CA ALA A 99 -15.82 11.95 -2.96
C ALA A 99 -16.71 10.72 -2.69
N ARG A 100 -16.59 10.08 -1.51
CA ARG A 100 -17.44 8.94 -1.11
C ARG A 100 -18.83 9.36 -0.63
N ALA A 101 -18.99 10.62 -0.24
CA ALA A 101 -20.26 11.17 0.23
C ALA A 101 -21.11 11.78 -0.91
N ALA A 102 -20.52 11.98 -2.09
CA ALA A 102 -21.16 12.48 -3.31
C ALA A 102 -21.84 11.36 -4.12
#